data_AF-A0AAW2Z400-F1
#
_entry.id   AF-A0AAW2Z400-F1
#
_cell.length_a   1.000
_cell.length_b   1.000
_cell.length_c   1.000
_cell.angle_alpha   90.00
_cell.angle_beta   90.00
_cell.angle_gamma   90.00
#
_symmetry.space_group_name_H-M   'P 1'
#
loop_
_entity.id
_entity.type
_entity.pdbx_description
1 polymer ?
#
loop_
_entity_poly.entity_id
_entity_poly.type
_entity_poly.pdbx_seq_one_letter_code
_entity_poly.pdbx_strand_id
1 'polypeptide(L)'
;MLKLYSNFDDRVRPLVYAVKYWTKRRHISDPPSGSLSSYSHVIMVIHYLQHIHILPSLQDLIHHENVDHTKHVPKPHYYNAYDCRFVGDLELARSIFYADHAKNETLTV
;
A
#
# COMPACT_ATOMS: atom_id res chain seq x y z
N MET A 1 -5.75 4.83 -3.86
CA MET A 1 -4.71 3.93 -3.34
C MET A 1 -3.42 4.67 -2.91
N LEU A 2 -2.57 5.18 -3.80
CA LEU A 2 -1.25 5.74 -3.41
C LEU A 2 -1.27 6.87 -2.35
N LYS A 3 -2.26 7.78 -2.44
CA LYS A 3 -2.49 8.82 -1.43
C LYS A 3 -2.73 8.23 -0.05
N LEU A 4 -3.45 7.12 0.03
CA LEU A 4 -3.77 6.47 1.31
C LEU A 4 -2.50 5.92 1.94
N TYR A 5 -1.64 5.22 1.18
CA TYR A 5 -0.33 4.79 1.68
C TYR A 5 0.55 5.95 2.13
N SER A 6 0.57 7.04 1.37
CA SER A 6 1.35 8.24 1.74
C SER A 6 0.89 8.89 3.03
N ASN A 7 -0.38 8.69 3.40
CA ASN A 7 -0.97 9.18 4.65
C ASN A 7 -0.98 8.10 5.75
N PHE A 8 -0.72 6.84 5.41
CA PHE A 8 -0.75 5.72 6.35
C PHE A 8 0.42 5.79 7.33
N ASP A 9 1.62 6.04 6.80
CA ASP A 9 2.85 6.14 7.57
C ASP A 9 3.75 7.26 7.00
N ASP A 10 4.28 8.10 7.90
CA ASP A 10 5.06 9.28 7.51
C ASP A 10 6.38 8.93 6.82
N ARG A 11 6.90 7.71 6.99
CA ARG A 11 8.14 7.23 6.36
C ARG A 11 7.97 6.94 4.87
N VAL A 12 6.73 6.74 4.39
CA VAL A 12 6.43 6.41 2.99
C VAL A 12 6.91 7.51 2.05
N ARG A 13 6.54 8.77 2.35
CA ARG A 13 6.83 9.89 1.45
C ARG A 13 8.34 10.13 1.31
N PRO A 14 9.13 10.26 2.39
CA PRO A 14 10.58 10.43 2.29
C PRO A 14 11.26 9.29 1.52
N LEU A 15 10.87 8.04 1.76
CA LEU A 15 11.46 6.90 1.08
C LEU A 15 11.14 6.91 -0.43
N VAL A 16 9.90 7.21 -0.80
CA VAL A 16 9.52 7.38 -2.21
C VAL A 16 10.33 8.49 -2.88
N TYR A 17 10.51 9.64 -2.22
CA TYR A 17 11.32 10.74 -2.76
C TYR A 17 12.79 10.34 -2.91
N ALA A 18 13.36 9.66 -1.92
CA ALA A 18 14.74 9.17 -1.97
C ALA A 18 14.97 8.19 -3.13
N VAL A 19 14.07 7.21 -3.30
CA VAL A 19 14.15 6.24 -4.40
C VAL A 19 13.98 6.92 -5.75
N LYS A 20 12.99 7.81 -5.91
CA LYS A 20 12.79 8.54 -7.18
C LYS A 20 13.99 9.42 -7.54
N TYR A 21 14.61 10.04 -6.55
CA TYR A 21 15.80 10.84 -6.78
C TYR A 21 16.98 9.98 -7.23
N TRP A 22 17.18 8.84 -6.55
CA TRP A 22 18.20 7.87 -6.89
C TRP A 22 18.01 7.31 -8.31
N THR A 23 16.80 6.93 -8.70
CA THR A 23 16.51 6.33 -10.02
C THR A 23 16.76 7.33 -11.15
N LYS A 24 16.38 8.60 -10.95
CA LYS A 24 16.66 9.68 -11.91
C LYS A 24 18.15 9.89 -12.10
N ARG A 25 18.94 9.87 -11.02
CA ARG A 25 20.41 10.01 -11.08
C ARG A 25 21.12 8.82 -11.73
N ARG A 26 20.48 7.66 -11.76
CA ARG A 26 21.02 6.45 -12.39
C ARG A 26 20.50 6.22 -13.80
N HIS A 27 19.67 7.13 -14.32
CA HIS A 27 19.05 7.03 -15.65
C HIS A 27 18.21 5.75 -15.84
N ILE A 28 17.56 5.28 -14.77
CA ILE A 28 16.70 4.07 -14.78
C ILE A 28 15.21 4.42 -14.59
N SER A 29 14.82 5.66 -14.92
CA SER A 29 13.47 6.19 -14.77
C SER A 29 12.92 6.79 -16.07
N ASP A 30 13.10 6.08 -17.17
CA ASP A 30 12.75 6.44 -18.55
C ASP A 30 12.09 5.25 -19.27
N PRO A 31 10.75 5.07 -19.16
CA PRO A 31 10.06 3.91 -19.72
C PRO A 31 10.22 3.69 -21.23
N PRO A 32 10.21 4.74 -22.07
CA PRO A 32 10.45 4.58 -23.50
C PRO A 32 11.79 3.94 -23.85
N SER A 33 12.83 4.11 -23.02
CA SER A 33 14.14 3.47 -23.21
C SER A 33 14.28 2.10 -22.54
N GLY A 34 13.18 1.52 -22.04
CA GLY A 34 13.14 0.17 -21.47
C GLY A 34 13.39 0.09 -19.96
N SER A 35 13.45 1.23 -19.26
CA SER A 35 13.59 1.25 -17.80
C SER A 35 12.23 1.38 -17.08
N LEU A 36 12.22 1.34 -15.74
CA LEU A 36 10.97 1.31 -14.98
C LEU A 36 10.28 2.68 -14.94
N SER A 37 8.94 2.68 -14.91
CA SER A 37 8.17 3.91 -14.76
C SER A 37 8.28 4.50 -13.36
N SER A 38 8.07 5.81 -13.23
CA SER A 38 8.00 6.46 -11.92
C SER A 38 6.94 5.81 -11.01
N TYR A 39 5.85 5.30 -11.58
CA TYR A 39 4.82 4.57 -10.84
C TYR A 39 5.33 3.21 -10.34
N SER A 40 6.04 2.46 -11.19
CA SER A 40 6.64 1.17 -10.84
C SER A 40 7.55 1.30 -9.61
N HIS A 41 8.38 2.33 -9.55
CA HIS A 41 9.23 2.60 -8.40
C HIS A 41 8.44 2.87 -7.11
N VAL A 42 7.32 3.60 -7.19
CA VAL A 42 6.45 3.85 -6.04
C VAL A 42 5.81 2.55 -5.54
N ILE A 43 5.34 1.70 -6.45
CA ILE A 43 4.76 0.39 -6.11
C ILE A 43 5.80 -0.52 -5.47
N MET A 44 7.04 -0.54 -5.98
CA MET A 44 8.13 -1.30 -5.36
C MET A 44 8.43 -0.84 -3.93
N VAL A 45 8.43 0.47 -3.68
CA VAL A 45 8.62 1.01 -2.33
C VAL A 45 7.47 0.57 -1.41
N ILE A 46 6.22 0.66 -1.87
CA ILE A 46 5.06 0.20 -1.10
C ILE A 46 5.17 -1.29 -0.80
N HIS A 47 5.51 -2.11 -1.80
CA HIS A 47 5.66 -3.55 -1.63
C HIS A 47 6.76 -3.91 -0.64
N TYR A 48 7.91 -3.21 -0.70
CA TYR A 48 8.97 -3.37 0.29
C TYR A 48 8.48 -3.05 1.70
N LEU A 49 7.79 -1.92 1.89
CA LEU A 49 7.24 -1.53 3.18
C LEU A 49 6.15 -2.50 3.69
N GLN A 50 5.41 -3.13 2.80
CA GLN A 50 4.48 -4.22 3.16
C GLN A 50 5.24 -5.45 3.65
N HIS A 51 6.31 -5.82 2.95
CA HIS A 51 7.12 -6.99 3.29
C HIS A 51 7.81 -6.86 4.65
N ILE A 52 8.29 -5.66 5.00
CA ILE A 52 8.87 -5.38 6.32
C ILE A 52 7.83 -5.00 7.38
N HIS A 53 6.55 -5.28 7.13
CA HIS A 53 5.45 -5.05 8.07
C HIS A 53 5.33 -3.60 8.58
N ILE A 54 5.55 -2.62 7.68
CA ILE A 54 5.27 -1.19 7.95
C ILE A 54 3.94 -0.74 7.35
N LEU A 55 3.49 -1.39 6.27
CA LEU A 55 2.21 -1.11 5.62
C LEU A 55 1.38 -2.39 5.45
N PRO A 56 0.03 -2.32 5.51
CA PRO A 56 -0.82 -3.41 5.08
C PRO A 56 -0.97 -3.47 3.55
N SER A 57 -1.50 -4.57 3.05
CA SER A 57 -2.13 -4.61 1.72
C SER A 57 -3.57 -4.14 1.83
N LEU A 58 -3.85 -2.91 1.37
CA LEU A 58 -5.20 -2.33 1.43
C LEU A 58 -6.26 -3.13 0.66
N GLN A 59 -5.82 -3.93 -0.31
CA GLN A 59 -6.67 -4.81 -1.11
C GLN A 59 -7.01 -6.09 -0.32
N ASP A 60 -6.04 -6.65 0.41
CA ASP A 60 -6.27 -7.83 1.23
C ASP A 60 -7.13 -7.52 2.46
N LEU A 61 -7.00 -6.30 3.01
CA LEU A 61 -7.81 -5.84 4.14
C LEU A 61 -9.32 -5.93 3.87
N ILE A 62 -9.77 -5.92 2.61
CA ILE A 62 -11.18 -6.08 2.27
C ILE A 62 -11.77 -7.36 2.87
N HIS A 63 -10.97 -8.42 2.95
CA HIS A 63 -11.42 -9.74 3.42
C HIS A 63 -11.32 -9.90 4.94
N HIS A 64 -10.88 -8.86 5.65
CA HIS A 64 -10.72 -8.91 7.10
C HIS A 64 -12.08 -8.87 7.81
N GLU A 65 -12.26 -9.70 8.85
CA GLU A 65 -13.53 -9.89 9.58
C GLU A 65 -14.13 -8.58 10.13
N ASN A 66 -13.27 -7.65 10.53
CA ASN A 66 -13.67 -6.34 11.08
C ASN A 66 -14.06 -5.29 10.02
N VAL A 67 -14.14 -5.65 8.74
CA VAL A 67 -14.52 -4.72 7.68
C VAL A 67 -16.01 -4.78 7.39
N ASP A 68 -16.72 -3.70 7.74
CA ASP A 68 -18.11 -3.49 7.29
C ASP A 68 -18.13 -3.08 5.81
N HIS A 69 -18.40 -4.06 4.94
CA HIS A 69 -18.49 -3.87 3.49
C HIS A 69 -19.57 -2.88 3.05
N THR A 70 -20.57 -2.57 3.88
CA THR A 70 -21.61 -1.60 3.51
C THR A 70 -21.14 -0.16 3.69
N LYS A 71 -20.14 0.05 4.55
CA LYS A 71 -19.62 1.38 4.91
C LYS A 71 -18.25 1.67 4.33
N HIS A 72 -17.35 0.69 4.37
CA HIS A 72 -15.92 0.93 4.17
C HIS A 72 -15.36 0.36 2.86
N VAL A 73 -16.14 -0.47 2.16
CA VAL A 73 -15.77 -1.03 0.86
C VAL A 73 -16.81 -0.61 -0.17
N PRO A 74 -16.43 0.07 -1.26
CA PRO A 74 -17.37 0.37 -2.34
C PRO A 74 -18.00 -0.91 -2.88
N LYS A 75 -19.24 -0.83 -3.37
CA LYS A 75 -19.86 -1.93 -4.13
C LYS A 75 -18.89 -2.38 -5.24
N PRO A 76 -18.82 -3.70 -5.54
CA PRO A 76 -17.95 -4.22 -6.60
C PRO A 76 -18.05 -3.36 -7.87
N HIS A 77 -16.95 -2.70 -8.21
CA HIS A 77 -16.81 -1.97 -9.45
C HIS A 77 -15.66 -2.59 -10.19
N TYR A 78 -16.00 -3.46 -11.14
CA TYR A 78 -15.02 -4.07 -12.03
C TYR A 78 -14.62 -3.05 -13.08
N TYR A 79 -13.32 -2.77 -13.17
CA TYR A 79 -12.76 -1.98 -14.26
C TYR A 79 -11.99 -2.92 -15.18
N ASN A 80 -12.41 -3.02 -16.45
CA ASN A 80 -11.83 -3.96 -17.42
C ASN A 80 -11.77 -5.42 -16.90
N ALA A 81 -12.83 -5.89 -16.23
CA ALA A 81 -12.91 -7.21 -15.58
C ALA A 81 -12.01 -7.41 -14.34
N TYR A 82 -11.30 -6.39 -13.88
CA TYR A 82 -10.49 -6.46 -12.66
C TYR A 82 -11.21 -5.80 -11.48
N ASP A 83 -11.19 -6.47 -10.33
CA ASP A 83 -11.64 -5.88 -9.07
C ASP A 83 -10.61 -4.87 -8.58
N CYS A 84 -11.03 -3.61 -8.52
CA CYS A 84 -10.18 -2.50 -8.11
C CYS A 84 -10.51 -1.99 -6.70
N ARG A 85 -11.30 -2.73 -5.92
CA ARG A 85 -11.63 -2.36 -4.55
C ARG A 85 -10.41 -2.43 -3.64
N PHE A 86 -10.44 -1.61 -2.60
CA PHE A 86 -9.51 -1.58 -1.48
C PHE A 86 -10.18 -0.85 -0.31
N VAL A 87 -9.70 -1.07 0.92
CA VAL A 87 -10.16 -0.30 2.08
C VAL A 87 -9.70 1.15 1.94
N GLY A 88 -10.65 2.05 1.69
CA GLY A 88 -10.38 3.48 1.47
C GLY A 88 -10.33 4.32 2.75
N ASP A 89 -10.77 3.75 3.87
CA ASP A 89 -10.80 4.38 5.19
C ASP A 89 -9.45 4.21 5.89
N LEU A 90 -8.77 5.32 6.16
CA LEU A 90 -7.43 5.33 6.73
C LEU A 90 -7.40 4.81 8.17
N GLU A 91 -8.37 5.23 8.97
CA GLU A 91 -8.39 4.92 10.41
C GLU A 91 -8.79 3.47 10.62
N LEU A 92 -9.73 2.95 9.83
CA LEU A 92 -10.03 1.52 9.82
C LEU A 92 -8.83 0.69 9.37
N ALA A 93 -8.14 1.10 8.30
CA ALA A 93 -6.98 0.34 7.82
C ALA A 93 -5.86 0.29 8.88
N ARG A 94 -5.64 1.39 9.60
CA ARG A 94 -4.68 1.46 10.71
C ARG A 94 -5.10 0.60 11.88
N SER A 95 -6.37 0.67 12.30
CA SER A 95 -6.86 -0.09 13.45
C SER A 95 -6.72 -1.59 13.24
N ILE A 96 -7.08 -2.10 12.04
CA ILE A 96 -6.90 -3.51 11.68
C ILE A 96 -5.43 -3.88 11.69
N PHE A 97 -4.59 -3.11 10.99
CA PHE A 97 -3.17 -3.42 10.85
C PHE A 97 -2.43 -3.50 12.19
N TYR A 98 -2.67 -2.56 13.10
CA TYR A 98 -2.04 -2.55 14.42
C TYR A 98 -2.62 -3.62 15.36
N ALA A 99 -3.90 -3.94 15.25
CA ALA A 99 -4.50 -5.04 16.01
C ALA A 99 -3.87 -6.38 15.61
N ASP A 100 -3.64 -6.62 14.33
CA ASP A 100 -2.99 -7.85 13.84
C ASP A 100 -1.52 -7.93 14.24
N HIS A 101 -0.81 -6.79 14.25
CA HIS A 101 0.55 -6.73 14.79
C HIS A 101 0.62 -7.15 16.25
N ALA A 102 -0.25 -6.57 17.10
CA ALA A 102 -0.29 -6.89 18.52
C ALA A 102 -0.62 -8.38 18.77
N LYS A 103 -1.56 -8.96 18.01
CA LYS A 103 -1.88 -10.39 18.08
C LYS A 103 -0.66 -11.25 17.74
N ASN A 104 0.08 -10.91 16.69
CA ASN A 104 1.25 -11.67 16.26
C ASN A 104 2.40 -11.59 17.27
N GLU A 105 2.62 -10.44 17.90
CA GLU A 105 3.61 -10.30 18.99
C GLU A 105 3.24 -11.15 20.21
N THR A 106 1.96 -11.19 20.58
CA THR A 106 1.47 -11.96 21.74
C THR A 106 1.59 -13.48 21.55
N LEU A 107 1.54 -13.97 20.31
CA LEU A 107 1.67 -15.40 19.97
C LEU A 107 3.13 -15.88 19.90
N THR A 108 4.10 -14.97 19.94
CA THR A 108 5.54 -15.28 19.90
C THR A 108 6.20 -15.38 21.27
N VAL A 109 5.41 -15.37 22.36
CA VAL A 109 5.84 -15.49 23.75
C VAL A 109 5.40 -16.82 24.36
#